data_AF-Q2FSJ6-F1
#
_entry.id   AF-Q2FSJ6-F1
#
_cell.length_a   1.000
_cell.length_b   1.000
_cell.length_c   1.000
_cell.angle_alpha   90.00
_cell.angle_beta   90.00
_cell.angle_gamma   90.00
#
_symmetry.space_group_name_H-M   'P 1'
#
loop_
_entity.id
_entity.type
_entity.pdbx_description
1 polymer ?
#
loop_
_entity_poly.entity_id
_entity_poly.type
_entity_poly.pdbx_seq_one_letter_code
_entity_poly.pdbx_strand_id
1 'polypeptide(L)'
;MWIWSLYPHAFLRLDHQAAESCNPLIMCGIVGITSSADVSFSLYYALYALQHRGQESAGIATFNGSGLCKHKGNGLVSEVFSEQMLRSLVGTVGIGHVRYPTTGENRPENIQPFLFTFRGHVIALAHNGNLVNYRELRAQFEDRGQIFWSTSDTEIISKIITESIRKGGTIEDAVKKCMACLKGSYSVVMLYDGDLYAFRDPHGIRPLCFGRTESGYMVASESVAIDALNGKYERDVFPGEMIHISGDEIRFKQIAVASRKGHCVFEFIYFARADSRIDGSLVYDVRRKIGAMIYEENPVQADAVCTVPDSGTAYAVGFSERSSIPFMECLIKNRYMGRTFIMPTQEKRERAVRIKLNPIPDHLRDRSIILVDDSIVRGTTSRRIIETMRDAGAREIHMRIGSPIIKAPCYLGVDMPTRAELIGSDKDVDEVRKSITATSLHYISIESLVRAIGLPRHDLCLGCLTGCYPVEIRDEQSDDRCITMVDRDVQTSLFERKFFMPERSQDWIAQAKFDLKAAVDNCKAGNYEWACFISEQAAEKSIKALYQYYGGDARGHSVEKLFIGLTDYVEISRELLSDAKRLDRLYIISRYPDGLTYGTPHEHFTKEDAHVAISSAGNILRFCQDILA
;
A
#
# COMPACT_ATOMS: atom_id res chain seq x y z
N MET A 1 -45.58 36.79 57.20
CA MET A 1 -44.82 37.72 56.33
C MET A 1 -44.89 37.17 54.92
N TRP A 2 -44.95 38.04 53.93
CA TRP A 2 -45.60 37.82 52.64
C TRP A 2 -44.80 37.00 51.61
N ILE A 3 -45.57 36.30 50.76
CA ILE A 3 -45.40 35.93 49.33
C ILE A 3 -44.56 34.69 48.93
N TRP A 4 -45.26 33.88 48.12
CA TRP A 4 -44.93 32.70 47.32
C TRP A 4 -43.98 32.97 46.13
N SER A 5 -43.29 31.93 45.61
CA SER A 5 -43.45 31.47 44.21
C SER A 5 -42.44 30.38 43.74
N LEU A 6 -42.94 29.13 43.63
CA LEU A 6 -42.92 28.20 42.46
C LEU A 6 -41.56 27.87 41.79
N TYR A 7 -41.13 26.66 41.42
CA TYR A 7 -41.65 25.28 41.31
C TYR A 7 -40.42 24.35 41.00
N PRO A 8 -40.52 23.01 40.81
CA PRO A 8 -39.50 22.03 41.20
C PRO A 8 -38.70 21.45 40.00
N HIS A 9 -37.69 20.66 40.34
CA HIS A 9 -36.95 19.69 39.51
C HIS A 9 -37.57 19.34 38.15
N ALA A 10 -36.94 19.82 37.08
CA ALA A 10 -37.02 19.21 35.76
C ALA A 10 -35.71 18.46 35.46
N PHE A 11 -35.79 17.13 35.46
CA PHE A 11 -34.81 16.25 34.81
C PHE A 11 -34.78 16.60 33.33
N LEU A 12 -33.78 17.38 32.89
CA LEU A 12 -33.44 17.49 31.48
C LEU A 12 -32.52 16.31 31.15
N ARG A 13 -33.11 15.23 30.63
CA ARG A 13 -32.42 14.35 29.69
C ARG A 13 -31.98 15.25 28.53
N LEU A 14 -30.68 15.55 28.47
CA LEU A 14 -30.10 16.12 27.26
C LEU A 14 -30.08 15.00 26.24
N ASP A 15 -30.99 15.08 25.28
CA ASP A 15 -30.97 14.29 24.06
C ASP A 15 -29.59 14.45 23.40
N HIS A 16 -28.85 13.34 23.35
CA HIS A 16 -27.67 13.20 22.51
C HIS A 16 -28.10 13.09 21.03
N GLN A 17 -28.61 14.19 20.47
CA GLN A 17 -28.86 14.33 19.02
C GLN A 17 -28.31 15.67 18.54
N ALA A 18 -26.98 15.72 18.43
CA ALA A 18 -26.23 16.65 17.58
C ALA A 18 -24.78 16.14 17.47
N ALA A 19 -24.58 15.06 16.72
CA ALA A 19 -23.27 14.54 16.38
C ALA A 19 -23.18 14.32 14.86
N GLU A 20 -23.53 15.35 14.08
CA GLU A 20 -23.44 15.35 12.62
C GLU A 20 -22.30 16.25 12.17
N SER A 21 -21.08 15.71 12.17
CA SER A 21 -20.06 16.05 11.18
C SER A 21 -18.98 14.96 11.21
N CYS A 22 -18.99 14.09 10.20
CA CYS A 22 -17.86 13.21 9.90
C CYS A 22 -16.59 14.04 9.78
N ASN A 23 -15.53 13.63 10.48
CA ASN A 23 -14.22 14.28 10.43
C ASN A 23 -13.64 14.20 8.99
N PRO A 24 -13.21 15.31 8.36
CA PRO A 24 -12.39 15.28 7.13
C PRO A 24 -11.03 14.62 7.42
N LEU A 25 -10.33 14.06 6.41
CA LEU A 25 -9.46 12.86 6.53
C LEU A 25 -8.00 13.05 6.08
N ILE A 26 -6.97 12.66 6.84
CA ILE A 26 -5.53 12.98 6.59
C ILE A 26 -4.89 12.34 5.34
N MET A 27 -4.32 13.19 4.47
CA MET A 27 -3.54 12.86 3.26
C MET A 27 -2.18 13.54 3.35
N CYS A 28 -1.09 12.78 3.34
CA CYS A 28 0.25 13.34 3.50
C CYS A 28 1.31 12.58 2.70
N GLY A 29 2.46 13.21 2.50
CA GLY A 29 3.69 12.56 2.06
C GLY A 29 4.73 12.62 3.17
N ILE A 30 5.37 11.50 3.46
CA ILE A 30 6.44 11.41 4.47
C ILE A 30 7.74 10.90 3.85
N VAL A 31 8.84 11.35 4.42
CA VAL A 31 10.19 10.93 4.05
C VAL A 31 11.08 10.83 5.28
N GLY A 32 11.97 9.85 5.31
CA GLY A 32 13.09 9.74 6.25
C GLY A 32 14.36 9.41 5.50
N ILE A 33 15.45 10.10 5.82
CA ILE A 33 16.76 9.93 5.16
C ILE A 33 17.85 9.81 6.23
N THR A 34 18.76 8.87 6.02
CA THR A 34 20.06 8.78 6.68
C THR A 34 21.15 8.93 5.62
N SER A 35 22.23 9.62 5.95
CA SER A 35 23.35 9.85 5.05
C SER A 35 24.64 10.09 5.83
N SER A 36 25.79 9.89 5.19
CA SER A 36 27.08 10.37 5.72
C SER A 36 27.24 11.90 5.65
N ALA A 37 26.34 12.61 4.96
CA ALA A 37 26.34 14.07 4.80
C ALA A 37 25.02 14.70 5.27
N ASP A 38 24.95 16.03 5.31
CA ASP A 38 23.74 16.75 5.70
C ASP A 38 22.55 16.41 4.78
N VAL A 39 21.42 16.04 5.40
CA VAL A 39 20.25 15.53 4.66
C VAL A 39 19.22 16.60 4.29
N SER A 40 19.39 17.86 4.68
CA SER A 40 18.36 18.89 4.54
C SER A 40 17.92 19.14 3.09
N PHE A 41 18.86 19.27 2.16
CA PHE A 41 18.57 19.42 0.72
C PHE A 41 17.94 18.15 0.14
N SER A 42 18.43 16.97 0.53
CA SER A 42 17.86 15.69 0.11
C SER A 42 16.41 15.55 0.55
N LEU A 43 16.11 15.92 1.80
CA LEU A 43 14.74 15.95 2.34
C LEU A 43 13.87 16.96 1.57
N TYR A 44 14.39 18.14 1.26
CA TYR A 44 13.68 19.14 0.45
C TYR A 44 13.30 18.60 -0.93
N TYR A 45 14.24 18.05 -1.70
CA TYR A 45 13.95 17.53 -3.04
C TYR A 45 13.03 16.32 -3.01
N ALA A 46 13.17 15.44 -2.02
CA ALA A 46 12.26 14.31 -1.81
C ALA A 46 10.82 14.79 -1.52
N LEU A 47 10.65 15.77 -0.62
CA LEU A 47 9.33 16.35 -0.34
C LEU A 47 8.76 17.09 -1.54
N TYR A 48 9.60 17.77 -2.32
CA TYR A 48 9.19 18.43 -3.55
C TYR A 48 8.64 17.41 -4.57
N ALA A 49 9.28 16.24 -4.68
CA ALA A 49 8.80 15.13 -5.51
C ALA A 49 7.46 14.54 -5.01
N LEU A 50 7.17 14.66 -3.71
CA LEU A 50 5.93 14.22 -3.06
C LEU A 50 4.89 15.35 -2.90
N GLN A 51 5.13 16.55 -3.45
CA GLN A 51 4.28 17.73 -3.25
C GLN A 51 2.82 17.51 -3.65
N HIS A 52 2.53 16.59 -4.58
CA HIS A 52 1.16 16.24 -4.96
C HIS A 52 0.36 15.60 -3.82
N ARG A 53 1.03 14.96 -2.84
CA ARG A 53 0.38 14.37 -1.66
C ARG A 53 -0.09 15.39 -0.64
N GLY A 54 0.39 16.63 -0.69
CA GLY A 54 0.07 17.64 0.31
C GLY A 54 0.69 18.99 -0.06
N GLN A 55 -0.10 20.06 0.01
CA GLN A 55 0.30 21.40 -0.42
C GLN A 55 -0.15 22.50 0.58
N GLU A 56 -0.68 22.10 1.75
CA GLU A 56 -1.12 23.05 2.78
C GLU A 56 0.01 23.47 3.71
N SER A 57 0.90 22.54 4.06
CA SER A 57 2.05 22.82 4.91
C SER A 57 3.16 21.82 4.64
N ALA A 58 4.39 22.21 4.96
CA ALA A 58 5.55 21.35 4.88
C ALA A 58 6.45 21.53 6.12
N GLY A 59 7.21 20.50 6.46
CA GLY A 59 8.12 20.51 7.59
C GLY A 59 9.29 19.54 7.43
N ILE A 60 10.45 19.93 7.95
CA ILE A 60 11.68 19.13 8.01
C ILE A 60 12.23 19.19 9.43
N ALA A 61 12.68 18.04 9.93
CA ALA A 61 13.45 17.91 11.16
C ALA A 61 14.70 17.08 10.90
N THR A 62 15.87 17.55 11.35
CA THR A 62 17.15 16.85 11.25
C THR A 62 17.78 16.71 12.63
N PHE A 63 18.64 15.71 12.82
CA PHE A 63 19.38 15.51 14.06
C PHE A 63 20.88 15.72 13.84
N ASN A 64 21.47 16.61 14.64
CA ASN A 64 22.87 17.05 14.46
C ASN A 64 23.87 16.33 15.39
N GLY A 65 23.49 15.21 16.00
CA GLY A 65 24.29 14.48 16.98
C GLY A 65 24.05 14.90 18.44
N SER A 66 23.49 16.10 18.67
CA SER A 66 23.19 16.60 20.03
C SER A 66 21.73 16.95 20.24
N GLY A 67 21.01 17.30 19.18
CA GLY A 67 19.60 17.69 19.24
C GLY A 67 18.97 17.82 17.87
N LEU A 68 17.70 18.22 17.86
CA LEU A 68 16.89 18.37 16.66
C LEU A 68 16.93 19.82 16.12
N CYS A 69 17.30 19.97 14.86
CA CYS A 69 17.06 21.18 14.07
C CYS A 69 15.73 21.02 13.33
N LYS A 70 14.91 22.07 13.25
CA LYS A 70 13.59 21.99 12.62
C LYS A 70 13.17 23.26 11.92
N HIS A 71 12.38 23.10 10.87
CA HIS A 71 11.58 24.17 10.32
C HIS A 71 10.28 23.62 9.74
N LYS A 72 9.17 24.33 9.96
CA LYS A 72 7.85 23.95 9.45
C LYS A 72 7.00 25.20 9.20
N GLY A 73 6.18 25.16 8.17
CA GLY A 73 5.36 26.30 7.77
C GLY A 73 4.19 25.91 6.86
N ASN A 74 3.24 26.82 6.73
CA ASN A 74 2.15 26.69 5.77
C ASN A 74 2.64 27.05 4.36
N GLY A 75 2.09 26.37 3.35
CA GLY A 75 2.41 26.56 1.94
C GLY A 75 3.05 25.34 1.30
N LEU A 76 3.48 25.56 0.06
CA LEU A 76 4.26 24.59 -0.73
C LEU A 76 5.67 24.45 -0.14
N VAL A 77 6.34 23.34 -0.45
CA VAL A 77 7.73 23.06 -0.04
C VAL A 77 8.65 24.22 -0.45
N SER A 78 8.54 24.72 -1.68
CA SER A 78 9.35 25.85 -2.16
C SER A 78 9.04 27.20 -1.48
N GLU A 79 7.84 27.35 -0.90
CA GLU A 79 7.44 28.57 -0.19
C GLU A 79 7.90 28.53 1.27
N VAL A 80 7.88 27.34 1.87
CA VAL A 80 8.32 27.12 3.25
C VAL A 80 9.84 27.15 3.35
N PHE A 81 10.56 26.55 2.39
CA PHE A 81 12.01 26.33 2.48
C PHE A 81 12.84 27.26 1.60
N SER A 82 13.58 28.18 2.23
CA SER A 82 14.66 28.95 1.58
C SER A 82 16.01 28.24 1.71
N GLU A 83 16.94 28.53 0.79
CA GLU A 83 18.29 27.95 0.82
C GLU A 83 19.00 28.22 2.15
N GLN A 84 18.94 29.45 2.65
CA GLN A 84 19.54 29.83 3.94
C GLN A 84 18.99 28.98 5.08
N MET A 85 17.68 28.73 5.08
CA MET A 85 17.06 27.93 6.11
C MET A 85 17.41 26.44 5.97
N LEU A 86 17.45 25.89 4.75
CA LEU A 86 17.92 24.52 4.53
C LEU A 86 19.35 24.31 5.04
N ARG A 87 20.24 25.28 4.86
CA ARG A 87 21.61 25.26 5.41
C ARG A 87 21.66 25.27 6.94
N SER A 88 20.63 25.78 7.61
CA SER A 88 20.53 25.76 9.08
C SER A 88 20.04 24.42 9.64
N LEU A 89 19.43 23.57 8.82
CA LEU A 89 18.93 22.24 9.19
C LEU A 89 20.05 21.19 9.11
N VAL A 90 21.11 21.41 9.88
CA VAL A 90 22.29 20.52 9.93
C VAL A 90 21.89 19.16 10.53
N GLY A 91 22.46 18.08 10.01
CA GLY A 91 22.27 16.73 10.51
C GLY A 91 22.35 15.66 9.42
N THR A 92 22.93 14.51 9.78
CA THR A 92 23.11 13.33 8.92
C THR A 92 21.89 12.43 8.83
N VAL A 93 20.87 12.70 9.65
CA VAL A 93 19.60 11.98 9.67
C VAL A 93 18.45 12.96 9.85
N GLY A 94 17.34 12.71 9.17
CA GLY A 94 16.20 13.59 9.23
C GLY A 94 14.93 13.02 8.63
N ILE A 95 13.82 13.65 8.96
CA ILE A 95 12.48 13.32 8.44
C ILE A 95 11.80 14.57 7.91
N GLY A 96 10.90 14.37 6.95
CA GLY A 96 10.13 15.42 6.31
C GLY A 96 8.68 15.02 6.13
N HIS A 97 7.82 16.03 5.99
CA HIS A 97 6.39 15.84 5.80
C HIS A 97 5.79 16.94 4.91
N VAL A 98 4.88 16.55 4.01
CA VAL A 98 3.95 17.46 3.31
C VAL A 98 2.50 17.10 3.68
N ARG A 99 1.70 18.10 4.04
CA ARG A 99 0.32 17.96 4.52
C ARG A 99 -0.69 18.37 3.47
N TYR A 100 -1.75 17.60 3.31
CA TYR A 100 -2.96 18.01 2.61
C TYR A 100 -4.02 18.53 3.60
N PRO A 101 -4.88 19.49 3.21
CA PRO A 101 -5.96 20.02 4.06
C PRO A 101 -6.95 18.93 4.49
N THR A 102 -6.89 18.53 5.75
CA THR A 102 -7.53 17.31 6.27
C THR A 102 -7.60 17.31 7.80
N THR A 103 -8.07 16.21 8.45
CA THR A 103 -8.39 16.09 9.89
C THR A 103 -7.58 17.02 10.80
N GLY A 104 -8.30 17.76 11.65
CA GLY A 104 -7.72 18.80 12.48
C GLY A 104 -7.66 20.14 11.76
N GLU A 105 -7.97 21.21 12.47
CA GLU A 105 -8.01 22.54 11.88
C GLU A 105 -6.67 22.90 11.19
N ASN A 106 -6.70 23.76 10.17
CA ASN A 106 -5.48 24.28 9.55
C ASN A 106 -4.79 25.24 10.52
N ARG A 107 -4.17 24.68 11.56
CA ARG A 107 -3.45 25.39 12.60
C ARG A 107 -1.99 25.00 12.59
N PRO A 108 -1.08 25.93 12.95
CA PRO A 108 0.36 25.65 13.03
C PRO A 108 0.74 24.44 13.89
N GLU A 109 -0.07 24.10 14.91
CA GLU A 109 0.19 22.98 15.81
C GLU A 109 0.05 21.62 15.11
N ASN A 110 -0.76 21.53 14.05
CA ASN A 110 -0.97 20.31 13.29
C ASN A 110 0.07 20.09 12.17
N ILE A 111 0.96 21.07 11.94
CA ILE A 111 2.04 20.92 10.95
C ILE A 111 3.07 19.93 11.49
N GLN A 112 3.34 18.88 10.72
CA GLN A 112 4.31 17.83 11.01
C GLN A 112 5.68 18.14 10.36
N PRO A 113 6.80 17.53 10.81
CA PRO A 113 6.91 16.55 11.91
C PRO A 113 6.53 17.10 13.29
N PHE A 114 6.06 16.23 14.17
CA PHE A 114 5.85 16.51 15.59
C PHE A 114 7.16 16.31 16.33
N LEU A 115 7.54 17.23 17.21
CA LEU A 115 8.81 17.17 17.93
C LEU A 115 8.58 17.35 19.41
N PHE A 116 9.17 16.46 20.21
CA PHE A 116 9.05 16.49 21.66
C PHE A 116 10.28 15.86 22.32
N THR A 117 10.51 16.25 23.57
CA THR A 117 11.56 15.69 24.42
C THR A 117 10.90 14.97 25.58
N PHE A 118 11.33 13.76 25.89
CA PHE A 118 10.80 13.00 27.00
C PHE A 118 11.90 12.19 27.67
N ARG A 119 12.08 12.39 29.00
CA ARG A 119 13.12 11.72 29.79
C ARG A 119 14.55 11.85 29.21
N GLY A 120 14.85 12.99 28.59
CA GLY A 120 16.16 13.26 27.98
C GLY A 120 16.30 12.79 26.52
N HIS A 121 15.34 12.02 26.00
CA HIS A 121 15.32 11.58 24.61
C HIS A 121 14.65 12.63 23.71
N VAL A 122 15.21 12.85 22.53
CA VAL A 122 14.66 13.75 21.50
C VAL A 122 13.98 12.95 20.40
N ILE A 123 12.73 13.30 20.11
CA ILE A 123 11.88 12.53 19.21
C ILE A 123 11.26 13.46 18.17
N ALA A 124 11.32 13.05 16.90
CA ALA A 124 10.58 13.67 15.81
C ALA A 124 9.73 12.61 15.11
N LEU A 125 8.48 12.90 14.75
CA LEU A 125 7.57 11.92 14.17
C LEU A 125 6.72 12.53 13.04
N ALA A 126 6.62 11.82 11.92
CA ALA A 126 5.74 12.16 10.81
C ALA A 126 4.90 10.95 10.39
N HIS A 127 3.63 11.20 10.07
CA HIS A 127 2.58 10.22 9.88
C HIS A 127 1.78 10.53 8.60
N ASN A 128 1.57 9.50 7.79
CA ASN A 128 0.63 9.50 6.66
C ASN A 128 -0.42 8.40 6.89
N GLY A 129 -1.66 8.79 7.13
CA GLY A 129 -2.75 7.86 7.43
C GLY A 129 -3.85 8.53 8.25
N ASN A 130 -4.79 7.74 8.76
CA ASN A 130 -5.86 8.23 9.62
C ASN A 130 -6.22 7.20 10.69
N LEU A 131 -6.23 7.63 11.96
CA LEU A 131 -6.61 6.79 13.09
C LEU A 131 -8.11 6.93 13.38
N VAL A 132 -8.86 5.86 13.13
CA VAL A 132 -10.33 5.80 13.27
C VAL A 132 -10.73 5.89 14.73
N ASN A 133 -9.99 5.23 15.62
CA ASN A 133 -10.23 5.26 17.07
C ASN A 133 -9.51 6.41 17.80
N TYR A 134 -9.08 7.46 17.08
CA TYR A 134 -8.38 8.61 17.66
C TYR A 134 -9.10 9.22 18.87
N ARG A 135 -10.42 9.47 18.75
CA ARG A 135 -11.20 10.14 19.80
C ARG A 135 -11.27 9.30 21.08
N GLU A 136 -11.45 7.99 20.92
CA GLU A 136 -11.47 7.03 22.02
C GLU A 136 -10.11 6.99 22.74
N LEU A 137 -9.03 6.83 21.99
CA LEU A 137 -7.68 6.80 22.54
C LEU A 137 -7.31 8.13 23.22
N ARG A 138 -7.71 9.26 22.62
CA ARG A 138 -7.52 10.58 23.21
C ARG A 138 -8.18 10.70 24.57
N ALA A 139 -9.47 10.35 24.67
CA ALA A 139 -10.20 10.35 25.94
C ALA A 139 -9.51 9.47 26.99
N GLN A 140 -9.10 8.25 26.63
CA GLN A 140 -8.37 7.36 27.54
C GLN A 140 -7.03 7.92 28.03
N PHE A 141 -6.33 8.74 27.22
CA PHE A 141 -5.12 9.42 27.63
C PHE A 141 -5.43 10.66 28.50
N GLU A 142 -6.46 11.44 28.17
CA GLU A 142 -6.92 12.59 28.94
C GLU A 142 -7.43 12.19 30.33
N ASP A 143 -8.16 11.08 30.46
CA ASP A 143 -8.60 10.49 31.74
C ASP A 143 -7.41 10.09 32.64
N ARG A 144 -6.26 9.78 32.03
CA ARG A 144 -4.99 9.49 32.73
C ARG A 144 -4.15 10.76 32.97
N GLY A 145 -4.70 11.94 32.72
CA GLY A 145 -4.06 13.24 32.94
C GLY A 145 -3.08 13.67 31.86
N GLN A 146 -3.07 13.04 30.67
CA GLN A 146 -2.25 13.51 29.54
C GLN A 146 -2.88 14.71 28.86
N ILE A 147 -2.06 15.71 28.54
CA ILE A 147 -2.47 16.91 27.80
C ILE A 147 -2.15 16.73 26.32
N PHE A 148 -3.06 17.18 25.46
CA PHE A 148 -2.88 17.26 24.01
C PHE A 148 -2.80 18.72 23.57
N TRP A 149 -1.86 19.00 22.67
CA TRP A 149 -1.61 20.36 22.18
C TRP A 149 -2.13 20.57 20.76
N SER A 150 -2.36 19.47 20.04
CA SER A 150 -2.87 19.47 18.67
C SER A 150 -4.23 18.78 18.59
N THR A 151 -4.85 18.87 17.41
CA THR A 151 -6.03 18.06 17.06
C THR A 151 -5.65 16.92 16.10
N SER A 152 -4.35 16.72 15.87
CA SER A 152 -3.83 15.70 14.96
C SER A 152 -3.83 14.33 15.63
N ASP A 153 -4.14 13.31 14.85
CA ASP A 153 -4.08 11.92 15.27
C ASP A 153 -2.65 11.42 15.51
N THR A 154 -1.68 12.09 14.90
CA THR A 154 -0.24 11.87 15.05
C THR A 154 0.19 11.97 16.51
N GLU A 155 -0.45 12.82 17.32
CA GLU A 155 -0.11 12.99 18.73
C GLU A 155 -0.40 11.74 19.55
N ILE A 156 -1.39 10.92 19.16
CA ILE A 156 -1.68 9.64 19.83
C ILE A 156 -0.51 8.67 19.70
N ILE A 157 0.11 8.62 18.51
CA ILE A 157 1.30 7.79 18.28
C ILE A 157 2.43 8.24 19.21
N SER A 158 2.61 9.56 19.36
CA SER A 158 3.58 10.14 20.30
C SER A 158 3.27 9.78 21.77
N LYS A 159 1.99 9.76 22.17
CA LYS A 159 1.59 9.33 23.52
C LYS A 159 1.88 7.84 23.78
N ILE A 160 1.64 6.98 22.80
CA ILE A 160 1.95 5.54 22.92
C ILE A 160 3.46 5.32 23.09
N ILE A 161 4.27 6.01 22.28
CA ILE A 161 5.74 5.94 22.35
C ILE A 161 6.24 6.42 23.71
N THR A 162 5.83 7.61 24.15
CA THR A 162 6.24 8.15 25.46
C THR A 162 5.77 7.28 26.62
N GLU A 163 4.59 6.65 26.54
CA GLU A 163 4.14 5.70 27.56
C GLU A 163 5.02 4.44 27.60
N SER A 164 5.47 3.93 26.45
CA SER A 164 6.41 2.80 26.38
C SER A 164 7.74 3.15 27.06
N ILE A 165 8.34 4.28 26.68
CA ILE A 165 9.59 4.79 27.28
C ILE A 165 9.41 5.01 28.79
N ARG A 166 8.26 5.54 29.22
CA ARG A 166 7.97 5.75 30.65
C ARG A 166 8.02 4.45 31.45
N LYS A 167 7.59 3.33 30.85
CA LYS A 167 7.60 1.99 31.45
C LYS A 167 8.94 1.26 31.30
N GLY A 168 9.94 1.90 30.68
CA GLY A 168 11.24 1.29 30.41
C GLY A 168 11.24 0.34 29.19
N GLY A 169 10.23 0.43 28.33
CA GLY A 169 10.16 -0.32 27.08
C GLY A 169 11.01 0.31 25.97
N THR A 170 11.29 -0.49 24.95
CA THR A 170 11.99 -0.08 23.73
C THR A 170 11.07 0.64 22.74
N ILE A 171 11.65 1.21 21.68
CA ILE A 171 10.88 1.73 20.54
C ILE A 171 10.14 0.60 19.83
N GLU A 172 10.73 -0.59 19.75
CA GLU A 172 10.04 -1.76 19.20
C GLU A 172 8.79 -2.11 20.01
N ASP A 173 8.86 -2.07 21.34
CA ASP A 173 7.70 -2.28 22.22
C ASP A 173 6.63 -1.21 22.00
N ALA A 174 7.05 0.03 21.74
CA ALA A 174 6.12 1.10 21.39
C ALA A 174 5.42 0.82 20.04
N VAL A 175 6.16 0.38 19.02
CA VAL A 175 5.61 0.04 17.70
C VAL A 175 4.68 -1.17 17.79
N LYS A 176 5.06 -2.22 18.54
CA LYS A 176 4.20 -3.35 18.89
C LYS A 176 2.87 -2.87 19.50
N LYS A 177 2.94 -1.96 20.47
CA LYS A 177 1.74 -1.40 21.11
C LYS A 177 0.91 -0.56 20.15
N CYS A 178 1.53 0.24 19.28
CA CYS A 178 0.83 0.97 18.23
C CYS A 178 0.05 -0.01 17.35
N MET A 179 0.68 -1.05 16.82
CA MET A 179 0.03 -2.04 15.97
C MET A 179 -1.09 -2.83 16.65
N ALA A 180 -1.01 -3.00 17.97
CA ALA A 180 -2.04 -3.69 18.74
C ALA A 180 -3.28 -2.82 19.04
N CYS A 181 -3.15 -1.49 19.15
CA CYS A 181 -4.24 -0.62 19.61
C CYS A 181 -4.74 0.43 18.62
N LEU A 182 -3.94 0.76 17.60
CA LEU A 182 -4.35 1.72 16.58
C LEU A 182 -5.27 1.03 15.56
N LYS A 183 -6.49 1.57 15.40
CA LYS A 183 -7.41 1.17 14.33
C LYS A 183 -7.37 2.23 13.24
N GLY A 184 -7.09 1.84 12.00
CA GLY A 184 -7.03 2.76 10.87
C GLY A 184 -5.89 2.43 9.92
N SER A 185 -5.32 3.45 9.31
CA SER A 185 -4.17 3.34 8.42
C SER A 185 -3.04 4.25 8.90
N TYR A 186 -1.80 3.83 8.72
CA TYR A 186 -0.64 4.65 9.05
C TYR A 186 0.63 4.11 8.41
N SER A 187 1.36 5.01 7.76
CA SER A 187 2.79 4.91 7.53
C SER A 187 3.45 5.96 8.40
N VAL A 188 4.52 5.59 9.11
CA VAL A 188 5.20 6.48 10.05
C VAL A 188 6.69 6.48 9.78
N VAL A 189 7.31 7.65 9.86
CA VAL A 189 8.76 7.83 9.99
C VAL A 189 9.05 8.61 11.27
N MET A 190 10.08 8.20 12.00
CA MET A 190 10.38 8.74 13.31
C MET A 190 11.89 8.82 13.54
N LEU A 191 12.35 9.89 14.17
CA LEU A 191 13.68 10.00 14.74
C LEU A 191 13.62 9.74 16.24
N TYR A 192 14.56 8.95 16.75
CA TYR A 192 14.77 8.74 18.18
C TYR A 192 16.28 8.80 18.46
N ASP A 193 16.74 9.88 19.10
CA ASP A 193 18.16 10.10 19.45
C ASP A 193 19.19 9.89 18.31
N GLY A 194 18.77 10.15 17.06
CA GLY A 194 19.63 9.99 15.88
C GLY A 194 19.39 8.71 15.08
N ASP A 195 18.58 7.79 15.59
CA ASP A 195 18.14 6.62 14.83
C ASP A 195 16.88 6.93 14.04
N LEU A 196 16.81 6.40 12.81
CA LEU A 196 15.64 6.49 11.95
C LEU A 196 14.82 5.22 12.05
N TYR A 197 13.56 5.36 12.46
CA TYR A 197 12.56 4.31 12.47
C TYR A 197 11.50 4.58 11.41
N ALA A 198 11.00 3.52 10.79
CA ALA A 198 9.84 3.58 9.93
C ALA A 198 8.96 2.36 10.14
N PHE A 199 7.64 2.51 10.11
CA PHE A 199 6.74 1.36 10.23
C PHE A 199 5.42 1.61 9.49
N ARG A 200 4.81 0.50 9.06
CA ARG A 200 3.58 0.49 8.26
C ARG A 200 2.49 -0.30 8.98
N ASP A 201 1.24 0.13 8.88
CA ASP A 201 0.10 -0.54 9.51
C ASP A 201 0.00 -2.03 9.10
N PRO A 202 -0.56 -2.92 9.95
CA PRO A 202 -0.63 -4.36 9.69
C PRO A 202 -1.37 -4.75 8.41
N HIS A 203 -2.24 -3.89 7.88
CA HIS A 203 -2.93 -4.11 6.61
C HIS A 203 -2.16 -3.53 5.42
N GLY A 204 -1.19 -2.65 5.62
CA GLY A 204 -0.43 -1.99 4.56
C GLY A 204 -1.27 -1.02 3.75
N ILE A 205 -2.25 -0.35 4.36
CA ILE A 205 -3.22 0.50 3.64
C ILE A 205 -2.53 1.68 2.97
N ARG A 206 -1.65 2.39 3.70
CA ARG A 206 -0.90 3.53 3.17
C ARG A 206 0.44 3.06 2.61
N PRO A 207 0.92 3.64 1.50
CA PRO A 207 2.18 3.22 0.90
C PRO A 207 3.37 3.70 1.75
N LEU A 208 4.41 2.88 1.76
CA LEU A 208 5.73 3.20 2.31
C LEU A 208 6.74 2.30 1.61
N CYS A 209 7.81 2.88 1.10
CA CYS A 209 8.86 2.16 0.40
C CYS A 209 10.24 2.51 0.98
N PHE A 210 11.20 1.63 0.69
CA PHE A 210 12.58 1.72 1.12
C PHE A 210 13.50 1.67 -0.09
N GLY A 211 14.57 2.48 -0.03
CA GLY A 211 15.62 2.49 -1.03
C GLY A 211 16.94 3.01 -0.48
N ARG A 212 17.93 3.02 -1.37
CA ARG A 212 19.27 3.55 -1.10
C ARG A 212 19.47 4.85 -1.85
N THR A 213 20.14 5.80 -1.21
CA THR A 213 20.73 6.97 -1.89
C THR A 213 22.22 6.70 -2.11
N GLU A 214 22.93 7.63 -2.76
CA GLU A 214 24.38 7.51 -2.96
C GLU A 214 25.15 7.34 -1.64
N SER A 215 24.67 7.97 -0.57
CA SER A 215 25.39 8.12 0.69
C SER A 215 24.64 7.61 1.91
N GLY A 216 23.55 6.84 1.72
CA GLY A 216 22.80 6.23 2.83
C GLY A 216 21.46 5.63 2.40
N TYR A 217 20.46 5.78 3.26
CA TYR A 217 19.17 5.09 3.11
C TYR A 217 17.99 6.04 3.18
N MET A 218 16.90 5.65 2.53
CA MET A 218 15.69 6.44 2.44
C MET A 218 14.45 5.58 2.60
N VAL A 219 13.48 6.11 3.34
CA VAL A 219 12.11 5.63 3.41
C VAL A 219 11.17 6.74 2.96
N ALA A 220 10.18 6.42 2.12
CA ALA A 220 9.30 7.43 1.55
C ALA A 220 7.91 6.88 1.23
N SER A 221 6.90 7.75 1.17
CA SER A 221 5.54 7.34 0.76
C SER A 221 5.47 6.79 -0.67
N GLU A 222 6.36 7.21 -1.58
CA GLU A 222 6.41 6.73 -2.97
C GLU A 222 7.85 6.61 -3.46
N SER A 223 8.09 5.66 -4.37
CA SER A 223 9.41 5.41 -4.97
C SER A 223 10.00 6.65 -5.63
N VAL A 224 9.15 7.54 -6.12
CA VAL A 224 9.58 8.70 -6.89
C VAL A 224 10.36 9.74 -6.08
N ALA A 225 10.22 9.71 -4.75
CA ALA A 225 11.07 10.49 -3.87
C ALA A 225 12.51 9.96 -3.86
N ILE A 226 12.68 8.64 -3.96
CA ILE A 226 13.99 7.97 -4.08
C ILE A 226 14.60 8.29 -5.45
N ASP A 227 13.79 8.19 -6.52
CA ASP A 227 14.23 8.51 -7.89
C ASP A 227 14.70 9.97 -8.02
N ALA A 228 14.02 10.90 -7.35
CA ALA A 228 14.39 12.32 -7.35
C ALA A 228 15.78 12.63 -6.77
N LEU A 229 16.34 11.69 -5.99
CA LEU A 229 17.69 11.77 -5.43
C LEU A 229 18.68 10.87 -6.18
N ASN A 230 18.33 10.40 -7.38
CA ASN A 230 19.06 9.36 -8.11
C ASN A 230 19.29 8.09 -7.27
N GLY A 231 18.39 7.84 -6.32
CA GLY A 231 18.44 6.68 -5.46
C GLY A 231 17.95 5.43 -6.18
N LYS A 232 18.20 4.28 -5.55
CA LYS A 232 17.74 2.98 -6.01
C LYS A 232 16.59 2.52 -5.11
N TYR A 233 15.39 2.44 -5.68
CA TYR A 233 14.27 1.72 -5.07
C TYR A 233 14.64 0.26 -4.84
N GLU A 234 14.46 -0.24 -3.61
CA GLU A 234 14.76 -1.64 -3.27
C GLU A 234 13.46 -2.45 -3.11
N ARG A 235 12.52 -1.97 -2.28
CA ARG A 235 11.22 -2.63 -2.05
C ARG A 235 10.22 -1.76 -1.29
N ASP A 236 8.96 -2.16 -1.30
CA ASP A 236 7.96 -1.67 -0.36
C ASP A 236 8.27 -2.15 1.07
N VAL A 237 7.89 -1.34 2.07
CA VAL A 237 7.85 -1.76 3.48
C VAL A 237 6.64 -2.66 3.66
N PHE A 238 6.84 -3.85 4.22
CA PHE A 238 5.76 -4.83 4.31
C PHE A 238 4.67 -4.38 5.31
N PRO A 239 3.41 -4.78 5.12
CA PRO A 239 2.36 -4.57 6.13
C PRO A 239 2.82 -5.10 7.49
N GLY A 240 2.72 -4.27 8.54
CA GLY A 240 3.12 -4.64 9.91
C GLY A 240 4.63 -4.78 10.14
N GLU A 241 5.46 -4.30 9.21
CA GLU A 241 6.91 -4.26 9.34
C GLU A 241 7.40 -2.94 9.98
N MET A 242 8.49 -3.05 10.72
CA MET A 242 9.29 -1.94 11.22
C MET A 242 10.70 -2.00 10.62
N ILE A 243 11.20 -0.85 10.20
CA ILE A 243 12.59 -0.61 9.80
C ILE A 243 13.25 0.22 10.90
N HIS A 244 14.44 -0.17 11.31
CA HIS A 244 15.31 0.59 12.21
C HIS A 244 16.67 0.77 11.53
N ILE A 245 17.10 2.02 11.40
CA ILE A 245 18.37 2.41 10.79
C ILE A 245 19.17 3.20 11.83
N SER A 246 20.34 2.69 12.18
CA SER A 246 21.26 3.25 13.18
C SER A 246 22.66 3.32 12.58
N GLY A 247 23.10 4.51 12.18
CA GLY A 247 24.32 4.66 11.39
C GLY A 247 24.22 3.87 10.08
N ASP A 248 25.18 2.96 9.85
CA ASP A 248 25.21 2.10 8.66
C ASP A 248 24.41 0.80 8.82
N GLU A 249 23.96 0.47 10.05
CA GLU A 249 23.16 -0.73 10.32
C GLU A 249 21.69 -0.52 9.97
N ILE A 250 21.10 -1.50 9.30
CA ILE A 250 19.66 -1.57 9.05
C ILE A 250 19.11 -2.88 9.58
N ARG A 251 17.99 -2.79 10.28
CA ARG A 251 17.22 -3.94 10.76
C ARG A 251 15.79 -3.84 10.26
N PHE A 252 15.29 -4.95 9.71
CA PHE A 252 13.91 -5.11 9.29
C PHE A 252 13.25 -6.12 10.22
N LYS A 253 12.12 -5.77 10.79
CA LYS A 253 11.44 -6.60 11.78
C LYS A 253 9.95 -6.68 11.51
N GLN A 254 9.44 -7.89 11.38
CA GLN A 254 8.01 -8.12 11.28
C GLN A 254 7.44 -8.08 12.69
N ILE A 255 6.51 -7.16 12.92
CA ILE A 255 5.90 -6.90 14.22
C ILE A 255 4.48 -7.45 14.31
N ALA A 256 3.74 -7.39 13.20
CA ALA A 256 2.37 -7.87 13.13
C ALA A 256 2.06 -8.44 11.74
N VAL A 257 1.20 -9.45 11.66
CA VAL A 257 0.72 -10.02 10.40
C VAL A 257 -0.80 -10.03 10.43
N ALA A 258 -1.44 -9.42 9.44
CA ALA A 258 -2.87 -9.52 9.23
C ALA A 258 -3.21 -10.76 8.40
N SER A 259 -4.38 -11.35 8.63
CA SER A 259 -4.91 -12.45 7.80
C SER A 259 -5.05 -12.08 6.33
N ARG A 260 -5.25 -10.78 6.05
CA ARG A 260 -5.37 -10.17 4.71
C ARG A 260 -4.81 -8.74 4.70
N LYS A 261 -4.22 -8.32 3.58
CA LYS A 261 -3.73 -6.95 3.36
C LYS A 261 -4.84 -6.05 2.87
N GLY A 262 -4.71 -4.74 2.98
CA GLY A 262 -5.73 -3.75 2.61
C GLY A 262 -5.19 -2.61 1.78
N HIS A 263 -4.36 -2.90 0.77
CA HIS A 263 -3.72 -1.87 -0.06
C HIS A 263 -4.75 -0.92 -0.66
N CYS A 264 -4.54 0.40 -0.53
CA CYS A 264 -5.50 1.39 -0.98
C CYS A 264 -5.60 1.43 -2.51
N VAL A 265 -6.75 1.03 -3.08
CA VAL A 265 -6.98 1.10 -4.54
C VAL A 265 -6.91 2.54 -5.08
N PHE A 266 -7.19 3.53 -4.23
CA PHE A 266 -7.23 4.92 -4.64
C PHE A 266 -5.84 5.52 -4.90
N GLU A 267 -4.78 4.91 -4.38
CA GLU A 267 -3.39 5.22 -4.74
C GLU A 267 -3.16 4.94 -6.24
N PHE A 268 -3.63 3.79 -6.73
CA PHE A 268 -3.57 3.43 -8.14
C PHE A 268 -4.51 4.27 -9.01
N ILE A 269 -5.73 4.55 -8.54
CA ILE A 269 -6.73 5.30 -9.29
C ILE A 269 -6.29 6.75 -9.54
N TYR A 270 -5.84 7.46 -8.50
CA TYR A 270 -5.66 8.91 -8.59
C TYR A 270 -4.45 9.42 -7.82
N PHE A 271 -4.28 8.99 -6.57
CA PHE A 271 -3.50 9.77 -5.61
C PHE A 271 -1.99 9.71 -5.86
N ALA A 272 -1.46 8.53 -6.19
CA ALA A 272 -0.04 8.38 -6.45
C ALA A 272 0.38 9.04 -7.77
N ARG A 273 1.64 9.44 -7.85
CA ARG A 273 2.25 9.88 -9.10
C ARG A 273 2.36 8.69 -10.04
N ALA A 274 2.16 8.92 -11.34
CA ALA A 274 2.06 7.82 -12.29
C ALA A 274 3.39 7.06 -12.45
N ASP A 275 4.51 7.74 -12.27
CA ASP A 275 5.87 7.19 -12.30
C ASP A 275 6.29 6.45 -11.02
N SER A 276 5.42 6.38 -10.01
CA SER A 276 5.70 5.65 -8.77
C SER A 276 5.42 4.15 -8.88
N ARG A 277 6.20 3.37 -8.14
CA ARG A 277 5.93 1.96 -7.83
C ARG A 277 5.33 1.86 -6.43
N ILE A 278 4.21 1.15 -6.31
CA ILE A 278 3.52 0.89 -5.04
C ILE A 278 3.16 -0.59 -5.00
N ASP A 279 3.61 -1.27 -3.94
CA ASP A 279 3.35 -2.69 -3.69
C ASP A 279 3.68 -3.54 -4.94
N GLY A 280 4.87 -3.30 -5.50
CA GLY A 280 5.40 -3.95 -6.71
C GLY A 280 4.85 -3.45 -8.05
N SER A 281 3.79 -2.64 -8.06
CA SER A 281 3.08 -2.23 -9.28
C SER A 281 3.43 -0.80 -9.71
N LEU A 282 3.78 -0.61 -10.99
CA LEU A 282 3.96 0.72 -11.59
C LEU A 282 2.58 1.35 -11.84
N VAL A 283 2.34 2.51 -11.22
CA VAL A 283 1.02 3.18 -11.26
C VAL A 283 0.60 3.52 -12.69
N TYR A 284 1.51 4.00 -13.53
CA TYR A 284 1.23 4.32 -14.94
C TYR A 284 0.69 3.12 -15.70
N ASP A 285 1.32 1.95 -15.56
CA ASP A 285 0.90 0.73 -16.24
C ASP A 285 -0.45 0.23 -15.75
N VAL A 286 -0.73 0.34 -14.45
CA VAL A 286 -2.06 0.02 -13.90
C VAL A 286 -3.12 0.92 -14.53
N ARG A 287 -2.89 2.23 -14.60
CA ARG A 287 -3.84 3.19 -15.22
C ARG A 287 -4.02 2.93 -16.72
N ARG A 288 -2.95 2.60 -17.44
CA ARG A 288 -3.01 2.20 -18.86
C ARG A 288 -3.85 0.93 -19.06
N LYS A 289 -3.66 -0.10 -18.22
CA LYS A 289 -4.47 -1.32 -18.24
C LYS A 289 -5.95 -1.04 -17.95
N ILE A 290 -6.24 -0.17 -16.97
CA ILE A 290 -7.62 0.26 -16.68
C ILE A 290 -8.25 0.90 -17.93
N GLY A 291 -7.53 1.82 -18.60
CA GLY A 291 -7.97 2.43 -19.85
C GLY A 291 -8.36 1.43 -20.94
N ALA A 292 -7.50 0.41 -21.14
CA ALA A 292 -7.76 -0.67 -22.08
C ALA A 292 -9.02 -1.47 -21.71
N MET A 293 -9.17 -1.84 -20.44
CA MET A 293 -10.32 -2.62 -19.96
C MET A 293 -11.64 -1.84 -20.02
N ILE A 294 -11.62 -0.51 -19.83
CA ILE A 294 -12.82 0.32 -20.01
C ILE A 294 -13.37 0.19 -21.43
N TYR A 295 -12.50 0.18 -22.45
CA TYR A 295 -12.93 -0.05 -23.82
C TYR A 295 -13.49 -1.46 -24.01
N GLU A 296 -12.85 -2.49 -23.46
CA GLU A 296 -13.31 -3.88 -23.57
C GLU A 296 -14.69 -4.10 -22.95
N GLU A 297 -14.98 -3.45 -21.82
CA GLU A 297 -16.28 -3.53 -21.16
C GLU A 297 -17.37 -2.75 -21.89
N ASN A 298 -17.04 -1.57 -22.43
CA ASN A 298 -18.02 -0.69 -23.06
C ASN A 298 -17.45 0.03 -24.30
N PRO A 299 -17.31 -0.70 -25.43
CA PRO A 299 -16.85 -0.12 -26.68
C PRO A 299 -17.79 0.99 -27.15
N VAL A 300 -17.21 2.06 -27.69
CA VAL A 300 -17.97 3.15 -28.33
C VAL A 300 -17.15 3.68 -29.51
N GLN A 301 -17.84 3.99 -30.61
CA GLN A 301 -17.23 4.63 -31.76
C GLN A 301 -17.28 6.14 -31.58
N ALA A 302 -16.16 6.80 -31.79
CA ALA A 302 -16.02 8.25 -31.71
C ALA A 302 -14.84 8.70 -32.58
N ASP A 303 -14.71 10.01 -32.79
CA ASP A 303 -13.69 10.58 -33.66
C ASP A 303 -12.31 10.67 -32.97
N ALA A 304 -12.29 10.81 -31.65
CA ALA A 304 -11.04 10.89 -30.87
C ALA A 304 -11.19 10.49 -29.39
N VAL A 305 -10.09 10.07 -28.78
CA VAL A 305 -9.94 9.88 -27.33
C VAL A 305 -9.23 11.09 -26.73
N CYS A 306 -9.84 11.74 -25.75
CA CYS A 306 -9.30 12.87 -25.00
C CYS A 306 -9.21 12.51 -23.52
N THR A 307 -8.27 13.14 -22.82
CA THR A 307 -8.10 13.04 -21.36
C THR A 307 -8.65 14.28 -20.66
N VAL A 308 -9.04 14.14 -19.39
CA VAL A 308 -9.02 15.24 -18.42
C VAL A 308 -7.60 15.34 -17.84
N PRO A 309 -6.79 16.34 -18.23
CA PRO A 309 -5.39 16.40 -17.82
C PRO A 309 -5.22 16.85 -16.36
N ASP A 310 -4.25 16.32 -15.61
CA ASP A 310 -3.21 15.37 -16.06
C ASP A 310 -3.52 13.91 -15.67
N SER A 311 -4.47 13.68 -14.76
CA SER A 311 -4.72 12.38 -14.13
C SER A 311 -5.32 11.35 -15.09
N GLY A 312 -6.16 11.78 -16.04
CA GLY A 312 -6.79 10.91 -17.04
C GLY A 312 -5.83 10.37 -18.12
N THR A 313 -4.61 10.89 -18.23
CA THR A 313 -3.79 10.72 -19.44
C THR A 313 -3.38 9.27 -19.68
N ALA A 314 -2.90 8.56 -18.65
CA ALA A 314 -2.50 7.15 -18.79
C ALA A 314 -3.70 6.26 -19.17
N TYR A 315 -4.89 6.57 -18.64
CA TYR A 315 -6.13 5.88 -19.00
C TYR A 315 -6.50 6.13 -20.47
N ALA A 316 -6.45 7.38 -20.91
CA ALA A 316 -6.75 7.76 -22.29
C ALA A 316 -5.78 7.10 -23.29
N VAL A 317 -4.49 7.02 -22.95
CA VAL A 317 -3.48 6.30 -23.74
C VAL A 317 -3.85 4.83 -23.86
N GLY A 318 -4.11 4.14 -22.74
CA GLY A 318 -4.47 2.73 -22.76
C GLY A 318 -5.79 2.43 -23.51
N PHE A 319 -6.77 3.32 -23.37
CA PHE A 319 -8.03 3.23 -24.12
C PHE A 319 -7.78 3.40 -25.62
N SER A 320 -7.00 4.41 -26.03
CA SER A 320 -6.66 4.69 -27.43
C SER A 320 -5.89 3.52 -28.06
N GLU A 321 -4.86 3.01 -27.38
CA GLU A 321 -4.08 1.85 -27.82
C GLU A 321 -4.96 0.62 -28.07
N ARG A 322 -5.93 0.37 -27.18
CA ARG A 322 -6.79 -0.81 -27.27
C ARG A 322 -7.91 -0.68 -28.30
N SER A 323 -8.45 0.53 -28.47
CA SER A 323 -9.56 0.83 -29.39
C SER A 323 -9.12 1.17 -30.81
N SER A 324 -7.84 1.52 -31.00
CA SER A 324 -7.30 2.11 -32.23
C SER A 324 -7.92 3.47 -32.62
N ILE A 325 -8.71 4.08 -31.72
CA ILE A 325 -9.24 5.44 -31.89
C ILE A 325 -8.12 6.41 -31.51
N PRO A 326 -7.79 7.42 -32.34
CA PRO A 326 -6.65 8.29 -32.10
C PRO A 326 -6.79 9.10 -30.82
N PHE A 327 -5.73 9.11 -30.01
CA PHE A 327 -5.60 10.06 -28.92
C PHE A 327 -5.41 11.48 -29.46
N MET A 328 -6.17 12.42 -28.93
CA MET A 328 -6.11 13.83 -29.30
C MET A 328 -6.29 14.70 -28.06
N GLU A 329 -5.38 15.64 -27.87
CA GLU A 329 -5.52 16.64 -26.82
C GLU A 329 -6.64 17.62 -27.19
N CYS A 330 -7.79 17.57 -26.51
CA CYS A 330 -8.85 18.56 -26.70
C CYS A 330 -8.93 19.58 -25.55
N LEU A 331 -8.22 19.32 -24.46
CA LEU A 331 -8.15 20.15 -23.26
C LEU A 331 -6.69 20.39 -22.89
N ILE A 332 -6.32 21.64 -22.63
CA ILE A 332 -4.99 22.02 -22.15
C ILE A 332 -5.09 22.57 -20.73
N LYS A 333 -4.35 21.94 -19.81
CA LYS A 333 -4.21 22.43 -18.45
C LYS A 333 -3.28 23.62 -18.38
N ASN A 334 -3.73 24.71 -17.76
CA ASN A 334 -2.89 25.85 -17.47
C ASN A 334 -1.95 25.53 -16.28
N ARG A 335 -0.68 25.29 -16.58
CA ARG A 335 0.34 24.89 -15.61
C ARG A 335 0.82 26.03 -14.70
N TYR A 336 0.52 27.29 -15.05
CA TYR A 336 0.93 28.48 -14.30
C TYR A 336 -0.12 28.92 -13.27
N MET A 337 -1.26 28.23 -13.22
CA MET A 337 -2.30 28.46 -12.23
C MET A 337 -1.92 27.82 -10.89
N GLY A 338 -1.54 28.65 -9.93
CA GLY A 338 -1.37 28.25 -8.54
C GLY A 338 -2.70 27.94 -7.82
N ARG A 339 -2.64 27.69 -6.51
CA ARG A 339 -3.84 27.55 -5.68
C ARG A 339 -4.62 28.88 -5.67
N THR A 340 -5.91 28.82 -6.00
CA THR A 340 -6.82 29.97 -5.94
C THR A 340 -7.38 30.10 -4.52
N PHE A 341 -6.54 30.52 -3.57
CA PHE A 341 -7.00 30.79 -2.21
C PHE A 341 -7.79 32.11 -2.20
N ILE A 342 -9.08 31.99 -1.82
CA ILE A 342 -10.05 33.07 -1.59
C ILE A 342 -10.42 33.86 -2.85
N MET A 343 -11.48 33.40 -3.53
CA MET A 343 -12.23 34.23 -4.47
C MET A 343 -13.59 34.60 -3.85
N PRO A 344 -13.91 35.90 -3.72
CA PRO A 344 -15.03 36.39 -2.91
C PRO A 344 -16.42 36.11 -3.50
N THR A 345 -16.51 35.66 -4.76
CA THR A 345 -17.79 35.44 -5.45
C THR A 345 -17.80 34.14 -6.26
N GLN A 346 -18.99 33.55 -6.43
CA GLN A 346 -19.20 32.32 -7.20
C GLN A 346 -18.80 32.51 -8.68
N GLU A 347 -19.08 33.66 -9.29
CA GLU A 347 -18.65 34.01 -10.65
C GLU A 347 -17.11 33.99 -10.82
N LYS A 348 -16.36 34.49 -9.83
CA LYS A 348 -14.88 34.46 -9.89
C LYS A 348 -14.35 33.03 -9.77
N ARG A 349 -15.00 32.17 -8.97
CA ARG A 349 -14.68 30.73 -8.92
C ARG A 349 -14.98 30.05 -10.25
N GLU A 350 -16.07 30.40 -10.91
CA GLU A 350 -16.42 29.89 -12.23
C GLU A 350 -15.42 30.31 -13.31
N ARG A 351 -14.99 31.57 -13.28
CA ARG A 351 -13.92 32.07 -14.17
C ARG A 351 -12.59 31.37 -13.89
N ALA A 352 -12.26 31.09 -12.62
CA ALA A 352 -11.04 30.36 -12.26
C ALA A 352 -11.02 28.92 -12.79
N VAL A 353 -12.16 28.22 -12.84
CA VAL A 353 -12.24 26.87 -13.44
C VAL A 353 -12.01 26.93 -14.95
N ARG A 354 -12.59 27.91 -15.65
CA ARG A 354 -12.30 28.14 -17.09
C ARG A 354 -10.82 28.41 -17.36
N ILE A 355 -10.13 29.09 -16.44
CA ILE A 355 -8.68 29.35 -16.59
C ILE A 355 -7.85 28.07 -16.37
N LYS A 356 -8.35 27.07 -15.61
CA LYS A 356 -7.61 25.82 -15.33
C LYS A 356 -7.49 24.91 -16.55
N LEU A 357 -8.57 24.75 -17.32
CA LEU A 357 -8.65 23.84 -18.46
C LEU A 357 -9.21 24.59 -19.66
N ASN A 358 -8.39 24.77 -20.69
CA ASN A 358 -8.78 25.45 -21.91
C ASN A 358 -9.13 24.43 -23.01
N PRO A 359 -10.32 24.50 -23.62
CA PRO A 359 -10.65 23.67 -24.78
C PRO A 359 -9.86 24.12 -26.01
N ILE A 360 -9.62 23.19 -26.94
CA ILE A 360 -9.09 23.48 -28.29
C ILE A 360 -10.24 23.34 -29.30
N PRO A 361 -10.92 24.43 -29.71
CA PRO A 361 -12.12 24.35 -30.55
C PRO A 361 -11.90 23.61 -31.88
N ASP A 362 -10.73 23.76 -32.51
CA ASP A 362 -10.45 23.10 -33.79
C ASP A 362 -10.26 21.58 -33.65
N HIS A 363 -10.01 21.08 -32.44
CA HIS A 363 -9.98 19.64 -32.14
C HIS A 363 -11.37 19.10 -31.75
N LEU A 364 -12.32 19.97 -31.43
CA LEU A 364 -13.65 19.61 -30.92
C LEU A 364 -14.77 19.79 -31.95
N ARG A 365 -14.66 20.77 -32.84
CA ARG A 365 -15.73 21.18 -33.77
C ARG A 365 -16.26 20.00 -34.58
N ASP A 366 -17.55 19.75 -34.45
CA ASP A 366 -18.30 18.70 -35.15
C ASP A 366 -17.68 17.30 -34.96
N ARG A 367 -17.16 17.01 -33.76
CA ARG A 367 -16.60 15.69 -33.41
C ARG A 367 -17.27 15.04 -32.21
N SER A 368 -17.34 13.72 -32.22
CA SER A 368 -17.67 12.87 -31.09
C SER A 368 -16.39 12.53 -30.33
N ILE A 369 -16.35 12.82 -29.04
CA ILE A 369 -15.15 12.71 -28.21
C ILE A 369 -15.38 11.70 -27.08
N ILE A 370 -14.45 10.77 -26.91
CA ILE A 370 -14.36 9.94 -25.72
C ILE A 370 -13.53 10.71 -24.70
N LEU A 371 -14.15 11.16 -23.61
CA LEU A 371 -13.46 11.86 -22.53
C LEU A 371 -13.17 10.90 -21.39
N VAL A 372 -11.89 10.64 -21.15
CA VAL A 372 -11.42 9.73 -20.11
C VAL A 372 -10.95 10.52 -18.88
N ASP A 373 -11.45 10.16 -17.72
CA ASP A 373 -11.13 10.77 -16.42
C ASP A 373 -10.91 9.69 -15.36
N ASP A 374 -10.22 10.00 -14.27
CA ASP A 374 -9.91 9.01 -13.23
C ASP A 374 -11.15 8.62 -12.41
N SER A 375 -11.95 9.60 -11.97
CA SER A 375 -13.04 9.39 -11.03
C SER A 375 -14.10 10.50 -11.12
N ILE A 376 -15.32 10.22 -10.64
CA ILE A 376 -16.36 11.24 -10.44
C ILE A 376 -16.78 11.20 -8.98
N VAL A 377 -16.48 12.28 -8.25
CA VAL A 377 -16.80 12.41 -6.82
C VAL A 377 -18.11 13.18 -6.60
N ARG A 378 -18.11 14.50 -6.90
CA ARG A 378 -19.30 15.37 -6.79
C ARG A 378 -20.00 15.62 -8.14
N GLY A 379 -19.34 15.29 -9.26
CA GLY A 379 -19.82 15.52 -10.64
C GLY A 379 -19.82 16.98 -11.13
N THR A 380 -19.69 17.97 -10.26
CA THR A 380 -19.71 19.40 -10.64
C THR A 380 -18.59 19.77 -11.61
N THR A 381 -17.39 19.22 -11.42
CA THR A 381 -16.24 19.45 -12.29
C THR A 381 -16.45 18.80 -13.66
N SER A 382 -16.84 17.52 -13.68
CA SER A 382 -17.10 16.78 -14.92
C SER A 382 -18.20 17.45 -15.75
N ARG A 383 -19.29 17.89 -15.11
CA ARG A 383 -20.35 18.66 -15.77
C ARG A 383 -19.82 19.91 -16.48
N ARG A 384 -19.01 20.71 -15.79
CA ARG A 384 -18.43 21.95 -16.33
C ARG A 384 -17.47 21.69 -17.49
N ILE A 385 -16.68 20.62 -17.40
CA ILE A 385 -15.78 20.22 -18.50
C ILE A 385 -16.59 19.85 -19.74
N ILE A 386 -17.63 19.03 -19.58
CA ILE A 386 -18.52 18.61 -20.67
C ILE A 386 -19.21 19.82 -21.30
N GLU A 387 -19.77 20.74 -20.49
CA GLU A 387 -20.38 21.99 -20.97
C GLU A 387 -19.36 22.83 -21.75
N THR A 388 -18.14 23.01 -21.22
CA THR A 388 -17.08 23.78 -21.89
C THR A 388 -16.65 23.17 -23.23
N MET A 389 -16.57 21.84 -23.32
CA MET A 389 -16.23 21.16 -24.57
C MET A 389 -17.35 21.25 -25.60
N ARG A 390 -18.62 21.19 -25.17
CA ARG A 390 -19.78 21.42 -26.05
C ARG A 390 -19.84 22.85 -26.57
N ASP A 391 -19.63 23.83 -25.70
CA ASP A 391 -19.56 25.24 -26.09
C ASP A 391 -18.45 25.50 -27.13
N ALA A 392 -17.38 24.69 -27.09
CA ALA A 392 -16.28 24.74 -28.05
C ALA A 392 -16.52 23.92 -29.35
N GLY A 393 -17.68 23.26 -29.49
CA GLY A 393 -18.14 22.63 -30.73
C GLY A 393 -18.20 21.10 -30.74
N ALA A 394 -17.99 20.41 -29.61
CA ALA A 394 -18.13 18.95 -29.55
C ALA A 394 -19.58 18.51 -29.81
N ARG A 395 -19.78 17.57 -30.75
CA ARG A 395 -21.10 16.99 -31.09
C ARG A 395 -21.58 16.04 -30.00
N GLU A 396 -20.71 15.13 -29.57
CA GLU A 396 -20.99 14.12 -28.57
C GLU A 396 -19.82 13.99 -27.60
N ILE A 397 -20.11 13.70 -26.34
CA ILE A 397 -19.09 13.47 -25.31
C ILE A 397 -19.43 12.18 -24.55
N HIS A 398 -18.62 11.16 -24.77
CA HIS A 398 -18.72 9.84 -24.15
C HIS A 398 -17.74 9.75 -22.99
N MET A 399 -18.27 9.82 -21.77
CA MET A 399 -17.46 9.81 -20.55
C MET A 399 -17.02 8.39 -20.21
N ARG A 400 -15.74 8.20 -19.88
CA ARG A 400 -15.14 6.92 -19.47
C ARG A 400 -14.32 7.10 -18.21
N ILE A 401 -14.67 6.38 -17.14
CA ILE A 401 -14.13 6.63 -15.81
C ILE A 401 -13.24 5.48 -15.34
N GLY A 402 -12.00 5.82 -14.97
CA GLY A 402 -10.93 4.95 -14.45
C GLY A 402 -11.19 4.32 -13.09
N SER A 403 -12.30 4.67 -12.45
CA SER A 403 -12.72 4.20 -11.15
C SER A 403 -14.14 3.65 -11.23
N PRO A 404 -14.47 2.60 -10.46
CA PRO A 404 -15.85 2.26 -10.17
C PRO A 404 -16.56 3.43 -9.46
N ILE A 405 -17.89 3.38 -9.40
CA ILE A 405 -18.66 4.42 -8.71
C ILE A 405 -18.27 4.49 -7.22
N ILE A 406 -17.93 5.70 -6.75
CA ILE A 406 -17.57 5.94 -5.34
C ILE A 406 -18.86 6.05 -4.53
N LYS A 407 -19.12 5.06 -3.68
CA LYS A 407 -20.37 4.92 -2.90
C LYS A 407 -20.23 5.37 -1.46
N ALA A 408 -19.02 5.40 -0.92
CA ALA A 408 -18.76 5.69 0.48
C ALA A 408 -17.57 6.64 0.65
N PRO A 409 -17.61 7.53 1.65
CA PRO A 409 -16.45 8.36 2.00
C PRO A 409 -15.33 7.47 2.55
N CYS A 410 -14.08 7.77 2.25
CA CYS A 410 -12.95 7.04 2.84
C CYS A 410 -12.82 7.37 4.34
N TYR A 411 -12.30 6.45 5.16
CA TYR A 411 -11.98 6.73 6.57
C TYR A 411 -10.50 6.50 6.91
N LEU A 412 -9.71 6.20 5.89
CA LEU A 412 -8.36 5.65 6.01
C LEU A 412 -7.32 6.56 5.34
N GLY A 413 -7.62 7.85 5.22
CA GLY A 413 -6.67 8.88 4.78
C GLY A 413 -6.74 9.26 3.29
N VAL A 414 -7.88 9.12 2.63
CA VAL A 414 -8.16 9.86 1.37
C VAL A 414 -9.23 10.88 1.69
N ASP A 415 -9.00 12.16 1.43
CA ASP A 415 -10.02 13.19 1.62
C ASP A 415 -11.15 12.99 0.61
N MET A 416 -12.30 12.59 1.13
CA MET A 416 -13.53 12.41 0.37
C MET A 416 -14.62 13.24 1.03
N PRO A 417 -15.54 13.81 0.24
CA PRO A 417 -16.65 14.57 0.80
C PRO A 417 -17.62 13.64 1.55
N THR A 418 -18.58 14.23 2.25
CA THR A 418 -19.56 13.45 3.01
C THR A 418 -20.40 12.56 2.10
N ARG A 419 -21.02 11.51 2.66
CA ARG A 419 -21.88 10.59 1.91
C ARG A 419 -22.97 11.33 1.11
N ALA A 420 -23.58 12.36 1.69
CA ALA A 420 -24.61 13.18 1.04
C ALA A 420 -24.09 14.04 -0.12
N GLU A 421 -22.79 14.33 -0.17
CA GLU A 421 -22.16 15.11 -1.23
C GLU A 421 -21.60 14.23 -2.36
N LEU A 422 -21.51 12.91 -2.15
CA LEU A 422 -21.05 11.96 -3.17
C LEU A 422 -22.14 11.75 -4.21
N ILE A 423 -21.81 11.94 -5.48
CA ILE A 423 -22.80 11.75 -6.55
C ILE A 423 -23.21 10.29 -6.71
N GLY A 424 -22.36 9.36 -6.28
CA GLY A 424 -22.55 7.93 -6.41
C GLY A 424 -23.14 7.24 -5.18
N SER A 425 -23.52 7.98 -4.13
CA SER A 425 -24.18 7.40 -2.95
C SER A 425 -25.57 6.87 -3.28
N ASP A 426 -26.37 7.70 -3.97
CA ASP A 426 -27.81 7.49 -4.12
C ASP A 426 -28.29 7.48 -5.58
N LYS A 427 -27.40 7.75 -6.54
CA LYS A 427 -27.73 7.81 -7.97
C LYS A 427 -27.23 6.58 -8.72
N ASP A 428 -28.04 6.10 -9.64
CA ASP A 428 -27.59 5.13 -10.63
C ASP A 428 -26.73 5.78 -11.74
N VAL A 429 -26.13 4.96 -12.60
CA VAL A 429 -25.22 5.42 -13.65
C VAL A 429 -25.93 6.36 -14.65
N ASP A 430 -27.21 6.13 -14.98
CA ASP A 430 -27.94 6.98 -15.93
C ASP A 430 -28.32 8.32 -15.30
N GLU A 431 -28.67 8.35 -14.03
CA GLU A 431 -28.88 9.57 -13.26
C GLU A 431 -27.59 10.40 -13.16
N VAL A 432 -26.44 9.75 -12.90
CA VAL A 432 -25.15 10.45 -12.91
C VAL A 432 -24.86 11.00 -14.31
N ARG A 433 -25.01 10.19 -15.36
CA ARG A 433 -24.84 10.61 -16.76
C ARG A 433 -25.67 11.85 -17.09
N LYS A 434 -26.96 11.85 -16.75
CA LYS A 434 -27.88 12.99 -16.94
C LYS A 434 -27.38 14.23 -16.18
N SER A 435 -26.94 14.05 -14.93
CA SER A 435 -26.53 15.18 -14.08
C SER A 435 -25.23 15.87 -14.53
N ILE A 436 -24.29 15.12 -15.11
CA ILE A 436 -23.08 15.67 -15.74
C ILE A 436 -23.29 16.02 -17.20
N THR A 437 -24.47 15.73 -17.74
CA THR A 437 -24.91 15.95 -19.12
C THR A 437 -24.15 15.14 -20.17
N ALA A 438 -23.45 14.06 -19.84
CA ALA A 438 -22.70 13.27 -20.84
C ALA A 438 -23.63 12.57 -21.86
N THR A 439 -23.14 12.36 -23.10
CA THR A 439 -23.85 11.58 -24.13
C THR A 439 -23.98 10.12 -23.70
N SER A 440 -22.87 9.51 -23.27
CA SER A 440 -22.85 8.23 -22.56
C SER A 440 -21.85 8.26 -21.41
N LEU A 441 -22.00 7.37 -20.43
CA LEU A 441 -21.14 7.25 -19.27
C LEU A 441 -20.90 5.77 -18.98
N HIS A 442 -19.64 5.39 -18.79
CA HIS A 442 -19.26 4.07 -18.29
C HIS A 442 -18.20 4.21 -17.19
N TYR A 443 -18.40 3.47 -16.10
CA TYR A 443 -17.43 3.29 -15.03
C TYR A 443 -16.81 1.90 -15.17
N ILE A 444 -15.49 1.78 -15.03
CA ILE A 444 -14.87 0.44 -14.98
C ILE A 444 -15.51 -0.40 -13.86
N SER A 445 -15.69 -1.70 -14.10
CA SER A 445 -16.11 -2.63 -13.06
C SER A 445 -15.05 -2.81 -11.97
N ILE A 446 -15.47 -3.18 -10.75
CA ILE A 446 -14.53 -3.53 -9.67
C ILE A 446 -13.63 -4.70 -10.09
N GLU A 447 -14.17 -5.69 -10.82
CA GLU A 447 -13.38 -6.85 -11.25
C GLU A 447 -12.27 -6.46 -12.22
N SER A 448 -12.55 -5.59 -13.19
CA SER A 448 -11.51 -5.10 -14.09
C SER A 448 -10.50 -4.19 -13.38
N LEU A 449 -10.93 -3.35 -12.44
CA LEU A 449 -10.01 -2.59 -11.60
C LEU A 449 -9.02 -3.51 -10.86
N VAL A 450 -9.54 -4.55 -10.19
CA VAL A 450 -8.72 -5.53 -9.46
C VAL A 450 -7.75 -6.25 -10.40
N ARG A 451 -8.23 -6.71 -11.57
CA ARG A 451 -7.37 -7.34 -12.58
C ARG A 451 -6.27 -6.42 -13.09
N ALA A 452 -6.57 -5.14 -13.30
CA ALA A 452 -5.60 -4.17 -13.79
C ALA A 452 -4.52 -3.86 -12.75
N ILE A 453 -4.90 -3.77 -11.47
CA ILE A 453 -3.96 -3.62 -10.34
C ILE A 453 -3.06 -4.87 -10.23
N GLY A 454 -3.62 -6.07 -10.43
CA GLY A 454 -2.85 -7.31 -10.41
C GLY A 454 -2.53 -7.85 -9.01
N LEU A 455 -3.19 -7.30 -7.98
CA LEU A 455 -3.15 -7.80 -6.61
C LEU A 455 -4.44 -8.59 -6.29
N PRO A 456 -4.41 -9.57 -5.38
CA PRO A 456 -5.60 -10.31 -4.99
C PRO A 456 -6.70 -9.37 -4.47
N ARG A 457 -7.96 -9.62 -4.87
CA ARG A 457 -9.11 -8.81 -4.44
C ARG A 457 -9.17 -8.61 -2.91
N HIS A 458 -8.92 -9.69 -2.17
CA HIS A 458 -9.00 -9.71 -0.72
C HIS A 458 -7.82 -8.98 -0.04
N ASP A 459 -6.77 -8.66 -0.81
CA ASP A 459 -5.61 -7.87 -0.36
C ASP A 459 -5.77 -6.36 -0.64
N LEU A 460 -6.91 -5.95 -1.23
CA LEU A 460 -7.21 -4.57 -1.59
C LEU A 460 -8.28 -3.97 -0.65
N CYS A 461 -8.12 -2.69 -0.33
CA CYS A 461 -9.16 -1.92 0.33
C CYS A 461 -10.11 -1.34 -0.73
N LEU A 462 -11.33 -1.86 -0.78
CA LEU A 462 -12.40 -1.41 -1.68
C LEU A 462 -13.46 -0.55 -0.98
N GLY A 463 -13.20 -0.12 0.25
CA GLY A 463 -14.22 0.47 1.13
C GLY A 463 -14.95 1.68 0.54
N CYS A 464 -14.26 2.58 -0.16
CA CYS A 464 -14.92 3.72 -0.81
C CYS A 464 -15.83 3.31 -2.00
N LEU A 465 -15.65 2.11 -2.54
CA LEU A 465 -16.41 1.56 -3.67
C LEU A 465 -17.53 0.62 -3.22
N THR A 466 -17.37 -0.04 -2.06
CA THR A 466 -18.30 -1.08 -1.57
C THR A 466 -19.00 -0.74 -0.25
N GLY A 467 -18.49 0.22 0.54
CA GLY A 467 -18.91 0.44 1.93
C GLY A 467 -18.38 -0.60 2.92
N CYS A 468 -17.50 -1.51 2.48
CA CYS A 468 -16.90 -2.55 3.31
C CYS A 468 -15.39 -2.31 3.47
N TYR A 469 -14.98 -1.97 4.70
CA TYR A 469 -13.62 -1.55 5.05
C TYR A 469 -12.78 -2.67 5.67
N PRO A 470 -11.44 -2.61 5.52
CA PRO A 470 -10.52 -3.59 6.13
C PRO A 470 -10.40 -3.48 7.65
N VAL A 471 -10.97 -2.41 8.22
CA VAL A 471 -10.99 -2.12 9.66
C VAL A 471 -12.42 -1.73 10.04
N GLU A 472 -12.76 -1.92 11.30
CA GLU A 472 -14.06 -1.53 11.84
C GLU A 472 -14.23 0.00 11.77
N ILE A 473 -15.22 0.43 10.98
CA ILE A 473 -15.65 1.82 10.87
C ILE A 473 -17.10 1.90 11.33
N ARG A 474 -17.41 2.92 12.14
CA ARG A 474 -18.78 3.17 12.59
C ARG A 474 -19.71 3.39 11.39
N ASP A 475 -20.87 2.74 11.41
CA ASP A 475 -21.92 2.85 10.40
C ASP A 475 -21.54 2.33 8.99
N GLU A 476 -20.42 1.60 8.86
CA GLU A 476 -20.01 0.91 7.64
C GLU A 476 -19.84 -0.59 7.88
N GLN A 477 -19.71 -1.37 6.81
CA GLN A 477 -19.38 -2.80 6.92
C GLN A 477 -17.86 -2.98 7.09
N SER A 478 -17.45 -4.09 7.69
CA SER A 478 -16.05 -4.51 7.74
C SER A 478 -15.90 -6.00 7.49
N ASP A 479 -14.83 -6.41 6.82
CA ASP A 479 -14.56 -7.81 6.49
C ASP A 479 -13.69 -8.57 7.54
N ASP A 480 -13.66 -8.04 8.77
CA ASP A 480 -13.04 -8.55 9.99
C ASP A 480 -11.69 -9.27 9.80
N ARG A 481 -10.61 -8.50 9.87
CA ARG A 481 -9.24 -8.97 9.59
C ARG A 481 -8.46 -9.11 10.89
N CYS A 482 -8.27 -10.36 11.31
CA CYS A 482 -7.45 -10.66 12.46
C CYS A 482 -5.99 -10.22 12.27
N ILE A 483 -5.44 -9.59 13.30
CA ILE A 483 -4.02 -9.22 13.38
C ILE A 483 -3.36 -10.11 14.43
N THR A 484 -2.29 -10.78 14.05
CA THR A 484 -1.45 -11.58 14.93
C THR A 484 -0.15 -10.83 15.17
N MET A 485 0.16 -10.53 16.43
CA MET A 485 1.46 -9.98 16.80
C MET A 485 2.53 -11.06 16.66
N VAL A 486 3.65 -10.72 16.06
CA VAL A 486 4.79 -11.62 15.84
C VAL A 486 6.08 -10.95 16.26
N ASP A 487 7.10 -11.76 16.51
CA ASP A 487 8.45 -11.27 16.83
C ASP A 487 9.45 -12.01 15.94
N ARG A 488 9.53 -11.59 14.67
CA ARG A 488 10.38 -12.22 13.66
C ARG A 488 11.29 -11.18 13.03
N ASP A 489 12.60 -11.40 13.14
CA ASP A 489 13.57 -10.65 12.35
C ASP A 489 13.42 -11.03 10.87
N VAL A 490 13.20 -10.03 10.02
CA VAL A 490 13.26 -10.20 8.57
C VAL A 490 14.71 -9.98 8.18
N GLN A 491 15.58 -10.96 8.49
CA GLN A 491 16.99 -10.85 8.13
C GLN A 491 17.15 -10.68 6.61
N THR A 492 18.11 -9.84 6.25
CA THR A 492 18.57 -9.38 4.93
C THR A 492 19.07 -10.48 3.98
N SER A 493 18.72 -11.76 4.18
CA SER A 493 18.98 -12.81 3.18
C SER A 493 18.29 -12.55 1.83
N LEU A 494 17.46 -11.50 1.74
CA LEU A 494 16.77 -11.01 0.54
C LEU A 494 17.64 -10.22 -0.46
N PHE A 495 18.97 -10.13 -0.29
CA PHE A 495 19.84 -9.70 -1.40
C PHE A 495 20.00 -10.75 -2.51
N GLU A 496 19.42 -11.94 -2.33
CA GLU A 496 19.26 -12.91 -3.41
C GLU A 496 17.79 -13.06 -3.82
N ARG A 497 17.38 -12.25 -4.80
CA ARG A 497 16.25 -12.49 -5.72
C ARG A 497 15.00 -13.14 -5.10
N LYS A 498 14.04 -12.33 -4.65
CA LYS A 498 12.62 -12.69 -4.74
C LYS A 498 11.96 -11.85 -5.83
N PHE A 499 12.03 -12.34 -7.06
CA PHE A 499 10.99 -12.02 -8.02
C PHE A 499 9.69 -12.60 -7.46
N PHE A 500 8.61 -11.83 -7.54
CA PHE A 500 7.24 -12.28 -7.29
C PHE A 500 7.01 -13.55 -8.14
N MET A 501 7.18 -14.73 -7.54
CA MET A 501 6.91 -15.98 -8.25
C MET A 501 5.40 -16.22 -8.15
N PRO A 502 4.72 -16.49 -9.28
CA PRO A 502 3.33 -16.91 -9.23
C PRO A 502 3.18 -18.12 -8.29
N GLU A 503 2.08 -18.19 -7.55
CA GLU A 503 1.72 -19.37 -6.76
C GLU A 503 1.53 -20.54 -7.73
N ARG A 504 2.44 -21.52 -7.69
CA ARG A 504 2.50 -22.65 -8.62
C ARG A 504 2.54 -23.98 -7.88
N SER A 505 2.10 -24.04 -6.61
CA SER A 505 2.10 -25.29 -5.83
C SER A 505 1.43 -26.45 -6.58
N GLN A 506 0.34 -26.17 -7.30
CA GLN A 506 -0.37 -27.17 -8.11
C GLN A 506 0.49 -27.70 -9.28
N ASP A 507 1.30 -26.85 -9.92
CA ASP A 507 2.24 -27.28 -10.96
C ASP A 507 3.37 -28.15 -10.38
N TRP A 508 3.87 -27.82 -9.19
CA TRP A 508 4.89 -28.60 -8.49
C TRP A 508 4.37 -29.98 -8.06
N ILE A 509 3.12 -30.05 -7.57
CA ILE A 509 2.45 -31.33 -7.29
C ILE A 509 2.21 -32.12 -8.57
N ALA A 510 1.80 -31.48 -9.67
CA ALA A 510 1.63 -32.14 -10.94
C ALA A 510 2.96 -32.76 -11.44
N GLN A 511 4.07 -32.03 -11.32
CA GLN A 511 5.40 -32.54 -11.66
C GLN A 511 5.84 -33.67 -10.71
N ALA A 512 5.63 -33.54 -9.41
CA ALA A 512 5.97 -34.58 -8.44
C ALA A 512 5.23 -35.91 -8.71
N LYS A 513 3.95 -35.84 -9.12
CA LYS A 513 3.18 -37.02 -9.56
C LYS A 513 3.78 -37.67 -10.80
N PHE A 514 4.19 -36.85 -11.77
CA PHE A 514 4.83 -37.34 -12.98
C PHE A 514 6.17 -38.04 -12.67
N ASP A 515 6.97 -37.46 -11.78
CA ASP A 515 8.25 -38.04 -11.37
C ASP A 515 8.04 -39.35 -10.59
N LEU A 516 7.07 -39.42 -9.67
CA LEU A 516 6.76 -40.66 -8.96
C LEU A 516 6.33 -41.78 -9.92
N LYS A 517 5.57 -41.45 -10.98
CA LYS A 517 5.25 -42.41 -12.04
C LYS A 517 6.50 -42.85 -12.80
N ALA A 518 7.40 -41.93 -13.14
CA ALA A 518 8.66 -42.25 -13.80
C ALA A 518 9.57 -43.14 -12.93
N ALA A 519 9.55 -42.98 -11.61
CA ALA A 519 10.26 -43.87 -10.69
C ALA A 519 9.72 -45.31 -10.75
N VAL A 520 8.39 -45.48 -10.78
CA VAL A 520 7.73 -46.79 -10.95
C VAL A 520 8.12 -47.43 -12.28
N ASP A 521 8.15 -46.66 -13.37
CA ASP A 521 8.48 -47.18 -14.69
C ASP A 521 9.97 -47.60 -14.78
N ASN A 522 10.89 -46.84 -14.17
CA ASN A 522 12.30 -47.23 -14.07
C ASN A 522 12.49 -48.50 -13.24
N CYS A 523 11.74 -48.66 -12.14
CA CYS A 523 11.78 -49.88 -11.34
C CYS A 523 11.32 -51.11 -12.14
N LYS A 524 10.31 -50.96 -13.01
CA LYS A 524 9.87 -52.06 -13.90
C LYS A 524 10.90 -52.39 -14.99
N ALA A 525 11.63 -51.39 -15.46
CA ALA A 525 12.68 -51.54 -16.47
C ALA A 525 13.99 -52.12 -15.92
N GLY A 526 14.11 -52.29 -14.60
CA GLY A 526 15.34 -52.78 -13.95
C GLY A 526 16.36 -51.68 -13.63
N ASN A 527 16.00 -50.40 -13.79
CA ASN A 527 16.86 -49.24 -13.50
C ASN A 527 16.63 -48.78 -12.05
N TYR A 528 17.07 -49.57 -11.08
CA TYR A 528 16.70 -49.41 -9.68
C TYR A 528 17.32 -48.16 -9.02
N GLU A 529 18.55 -47.81 -9.39
CA GLU A 529 19.24 -46.60 -8.96
C GLU A 529 18.50 -45.34 -9.43
N TRP A 530 17.99 -45.35 -10.66
CA TRP A 530 17.19 -44.26 -11.20
C TRP A 530 15.81 -44.18 -10.55
N ALA A 531 15.19 -45.32 -10.27
CA ALA A 531 13.93 -45.36 -9.51
C ALA A 531 14.10 -44.73 -8.12
N CYS A 532 15.21 -45.01 -7.42
CA CYS A 532 15.51 -44.42 -6.12
C CYS A 532 15.75 -42.91 -6.21
N PHE A 533 16.57 -42.47 -7.17
CA PHE A 533 16.84 -41.05 -7.37
C PHE A 533 15.57 -40.25 -7.66
N ILE A 534 14.76 -40.72 -8.61
CA ILE A 534 13.55 -40.03 -9.05
C ILE A 534 12.50 -40.02 -7.92
N SER A 535 12.45 -41.06 -7.08
CA SER A 535 11.57 -41.09 -5.90
C SER A 535 11.90 -39.97 -4.92
N GLU A 536 13.19 -39.74 -4.64
CA GLU A 536 13.61 -38.61 -3.81
C GLU A 536 13.21 -37.27 -4.45
N GLN A 537 13.42 -37.11 -5.76
CA GLN A 537 13.04 -35.89 -6.48
C GLN A 537 11.52 -35.62 -6.44
N ALA A 538 10.70 -36.67 -6.52
CA ALA A 538 9.26 -36.56 -6.38
C ALA A 538 8.87 -36.05 -4.98
N ALA A 539 9.50 -36.59 -3.92
CA ALA A 539 9.29 -36.14 -2.56
C ALA A 539 9.75 -34.67 -2.38
N GLU A 540 10.95 -34.32 -2.83
CA GLU A 540 11.51 -32.97 -2.78
C GLU A 540 10.54 -31.94 -3.40
N LYS A 541 10.06 -32.21 -4.62
CA LYS A 541 9.15 -31.32 -5.35
C LYS A 541 7.80 -31.19 -4.66
N SER A 542 7.27 -32.29 -4.09
CA SER A 542 6.00 -32.25 -3.37
C SER A 542 6.07 -31.38 -2.10
N ILE A 543 7.19 -31.41 -1.38
CA ILE A 543 7.41 -30.56 -0.20
C ILE A 543 7.62 -29.09 -0.62
N LYS A 544 8.36 -28.85 -1.71
CA LYS A 544 8.53 -27.49 -2.26
C LYS A 544 7.20 -26.86 -2.70
N ALA A 545 6.22 -27.67 -3.11
CA ALA A 545 4.87 -27.18 -3.37
C ALA A 545 4.22 -26.57 -2.11
N LEU A 546 4.41 -27.18 -0.94
CA LEU A 546 3.91 -26.63 0.33
C LEU A 546 4.59 -25.30 0.68
N TYR A 547 5.91 -25.20 0.44
CA TYR A 547 6.60 -23.92 0.62
C TYR A 547 6.01 -22.81 -0.25
N GLN A 548 5.72 -23.09 -1.53
CA GLN A 548 5.08 -22.10 -2.40
C GLN A 548 3.67 -21.74 -1.93
N TYR A 549 2.88 -22.73 -1.49
CA TYR A 549 1.54 -22.51 -0.95
C TYR A 549 1.54 -21.59 0.27
N TYR A 550 2.52 -21.73 1.16
CA TYR A 550 2.72 -20.84 2.31
C TYR A 550 3.46 -19.52 1.97
N GLY A 551 3.62 -19.17 0.69
CA GLY A 551 4.27 -17.93 0.24
C GLY A 551 5.80 -17.90 0.43
N GLY A 552 6.40 -19.07 0.66
CA GLY A 552 7.83 -19.28 0.80
C GLY A 552 8.50 -19.79 -0.48
N ASP A 553 9.82 -19.88 -0.43
CA ASP A 553 10.63 -20.60 -1.40
C ASP A 553 11.61 -21.48 -0.61
N ALA A 554 11.95 -22.65 -1.15
CA ALA A 554 12.84 -23.59 -0.49
C ALA A 554 13.94 -24.06 -1.43
N ARG A 555 15.19 -23.84 -1.00
CA ARG A 555 16.41 -24.25 -1.69
C ARG A 555 17.02 -25.48 -1.02
N GLY A 556 17.70 -26.30 -1.82
CA GLY A 556 18.31 -27.55 -1.38
C GLY A 556 17.51 -28.78 -1.80
N HIS A 557 18.09 -29.94 -1.50
CA HIS A 557 17.65 -31.28 -1.95
C HIS A 557 17.51 -32.26 -0.79
N SER A 558 17.54 -31.79 0.46
CA SER A 558 17.34 -32.65 1.62
C SER A 558 15.87 -32.61 1.99
N VAL A 559 15.16 -33.69 1.67
CA VAL A 559 13.75 -33.91 1.99
C VAL A 559 13.53 -33.77 3.49
N GLU A 560 14.45 -34.27 4.33
CA GLU A 560 14.36 -34.14 5.79
C GLU A 560 14.42 -32.67 6.22
N LYS A 561 15.44 -31.92 5.75
CA LYS A 561 15.59 -30.51 6.12
C LYS A 561 14.42 -29.66 5.63
N LEU A 562 13.91 -29.96 4.42
CA LEU A 562 12.74 -29.31 3.87
C LEU A 562 11.50 -29.56 4.74
N PHE A 563 11.30 -30.78 5.25
CA PHE A 563 10.20 -31.03 6.18
C PHE A 563 10.38 -30.37 7.54
N ILE A 564 11.58 -30.43 8.13
CA ILE A 564 11.85 -29.76 9.41
C ILE A 564 11.52 -28.27 9.30
N GLY A 565 11.88 -27.62 8.20
CA GLY A 565 11.55 -26.22 7.96
C GLY A 565 10.06 -25.92 7.72
N LEU A 566 9.20 -26.94 7.63
CA LEU A 566 7.74 -26.80 7.54
C LEU A 566 7.00 -27.13 8.85
N THR A 567 7.70 -27.57 9.89
CA THR A 567 7.08 -27.94 11.18
C THR A 567 6.37 -26.78 11.88
N ASP A 568 6.72 -25.53 11.54
CA ASP A 568 6.02 -24.33 12.01
C ASP A 568 4.65 -24.10 11.34
N TYR A 569 4.35 -24.84 10.25
CA TYR A 569 3.17 -24.65 9.41
C TYR A 569 2.25 -25.88 9.38
N VAL A 570 2.82 -27.08 9.45
CA VAL A 570 2.09 -28.35 9.38
C VAL A 570 2.66 -29.37 10.35
N GLU A 571 1.79 -30.17 10.96
CA GLU A 571 2.20 -31.26 11.84
C GLU A 571 2.71 -32.43 10.99
N ILE A 572 3.97 -32.84 11.21
CA ILE A 572 4.63 -33.89 10.43
C ILE A 572 4.86 -35.09 11.34
N SER A 573 4.34 -36.25 10.93
CA SER A 573 4.47 -37.48 11.71
C SER A 573 5.91 -38.01 11.72
N ARG A 574 6.25 -38.81 12.74
CA ARG A 574 7.58 -39.43 12.85
C ARG A 574 7.86 -40.38 11.69
N GLU A 575 6.82 -41.02 11.16
CA GLU A 575 6.89 -41.91 10.01
C GLU A 575 7.30 -41.14 8.74
N LEU A 576 6.70 -39.96 8.50
CA LEU A 576 7.06 -39.11 7.35
C LEU A 576 8.50 -38.57 7.44
N LEU A 577 8.95 -38.19 8.64
CA LEU A 577 10.35 -37.82 8.85
C LEU A 577 11.31 -39.00 8.64
N SER A 578 10.89 -40.22 8.99
CA SER A 578 11.66 -41.43 8.71
C SER A 578 11.73 -41.72 7.20
N ASP A 579 10.64 -41.50 6.47
CA ASP A 579 10.59 -41.66 5.02
C ASP A 579 11.51 -40.64 4.32
N ALA A 580 11.51 -39.39 4.79
CA ALA A 580 12.40 -38.34 4.28
C ALA A 580 13.88 -38.64 4.53
N LYS A 581 14.23 -39.05 5.76
CA LYS A 581 15.60 -39.51 6.11
C LYS A 581 16.08 -40.64 5.23
N ARG A 582 15.17 -41.55 4.86
CA ARG A 582 15.51 -42.69 4.01
C ARG A 582 15.84 -42.21 2.60
N LEU A 583 15.04 -41.32 2.04
CA LEU A 583 15.25 -40.76 0.70
C LEU A 583 16.53 -39.92 0.60
N ASP A 584 16.84 -39.11 1.63
CA ASP A 584 18.07 -38.29 1.65
C ASP A 584 19.35 -39.12 1.54
N ARG A 585 19.36 -40.33 2.10
CA ARG A 585 20.51 -41.26 1.98
C ARG A 585 20.73 -41.76 0.56
N LEU A 586 19.68 -41.77 -0.27
CA LEU A 586 19.74 -42.27 -1.64
C LEU A 586 20.21 -41.18 -2.62
N TYR A 587 19.97 -39.89 -2.33
CA TYR A 587 20.19 -38.76 -3.24
C TYR A 587 21.58 -38.71 -3.90
N ILE A 588 22.64 -38.95 -3.14
CA ILE A 588 24.02 -38.91 -3.66
C ILE A 588 24.42 -40.25 -4.25
N ILE A 589 24.25 -41.33 -3.50
CA ILE A 589 24.79 -42.65 -3.83
C ILE A 589 24.09 -43.31 -5.03
N SER A 590 22.86 -42.89 -5.36
CA SER A 590 22.14 -43.37 -6.56
C SER A 590 22.60 -42.73 -7.86
N ARG A 591 23.45 -41.69 -7.81
CA ARG A 591 23.91 -40.92 -8.98
C ARG A 591 25.41 -40.92 -9.17
N TYR A 592 26.15 -40.85 -8.06
CA TYR A 592 27.58 -40.62 -8.10
C TYR A 592 28.32 -41.87 -7.60
N PRO A 593 29.18 -42.49 -8.42
CA PRO A 593 30.05 -43.58 -7.98
C PRO A 593 30.90 -43.21 -6.75
N ASP A 594 31.28 -41.94 -6.62
CA ASP A 594 32.04 -41.41 -5.47
C ASP A 594 31.29 -41.50 -4.14
N GLY A 595 29.97 -41.73 -4.18
CA GLY A 595 29.15 -42.02 -3.00
C GLY A 595 29.23 -43.47 -2.52
N LEU A 596 29.92 -44.34 -3.27
CA LEU A 596 30.08 -45.77 -2.99
C LEU A 596 31.55 -46.11 -2.74
N THR A 597 31.79 -47.16 -1.96
CA THR A 597 33.16 -47.61 -1.65
C THR A 597 33.87 -48.25 -2.86
N TYR A 598 33.11 -48.80 -3.81
CA TYR A 598 33.56 -49.38 -5.07
C TYR A 598 32.33 -49.54 -5.99
N GLY A 599 32.54 -49.81 -7.28
CA GLY A 599 31.45 -50.10 -8.24
C GLY A 599 30.66 -48.88 -8.71
N THR A 600 29.63 -49.13 -9.51
CA THR A 600 28.72 -48.10 -10.04
C THR A 600 27.34 -48.18 -9.37
N PRO A 601 26.57 -47.07 -9.27
CA PRO A 601 25.25 -47.09 -8.66
C PRO A 601 24.31 -48.19 -9.19
N HIS A 602 24.35 -48.47 -10.49
CA HIS A 602 23.52 -49.51 -11.11
C HIS A 602 23.79 -50.93 -10.56
N GLU A 603 24.99 -51.19 -10.04
CA GLU A 603 25.37 -52.49 -9.47
C GLU A 603 24.98 -52.64 -7.99
N HIS A 604 24.67 -51.53 -7.31
CA HIS A 604 24.46 -51.49 -5.86
C HIS A 604 23.00 -51.35 -5.42
N PHE A 605 22.11 -50.96 -6.33
CA PHE A 605 20.69 -50.77 -6.04
C PHE A 605 19.86 -51.96 -6.48
N THR A 606 18.98 -52.41 -5.61
CA THR A 606 18.10 -53.55 -5.86
C THR A 606 16.66 -53.12 -6.12
N LYS A 607 15.86 -54.05 -6.63
CA LYS A 607 14.40 -53.88 -6.76
C LYS A 607 13.73 -53.50 -5.44
N GLU A 608 14.23 -54.05 -4.32
CA GLU A 608 13.67 -53.77 -3.00
C GLU A 608 13.94 -52.32 -2.57
N ASP A 609 15.16 -51.82 -2.81
CA ASP A 609 15.52 -50.42 -2.54
C ASP A 609 14.62 -49.46 -3.32
N ALA A 610 14.38 -49.78 -4.61
CA ALA A 610 13.49 -49.01 -5.47
C ALA A 610 12.04 -49.01 -4.96
N HIS A 611 11.50 -50.17 -4.55
CA HIS A 611 10.16 -50.26 -4.00
C HIS A 611 10.00 -49.44 -2.71
N VAL A 612 10.98 -49.52 -1.81
CA VAL A 612 10.96 -48.78 -0.55
C VAL A 612 11.07 -47.27 -0.79
N ALA A 613 11.90 -46.83 -1.73
CA ALA A 613 12.02 -45.43 -2.12
C ALA A 613 10.71 -44.89 -2.73
N ILE A 614 10.10 -45.64 -3.66
CA ILE A 614 8.81 -45.29 -4.27
C ILE A 614 7.71 -45.19 -3.21
N SER A 615 7.66 -46.13 -2.27
CA SER A 615 6.67 -46.11 -1.18
C SER A 615 6.85 -44.89 -0.27
N SER A 616 8.09 -44.58 0.12
CA SER A 616 8.43 -43.44 0.96
C SER A 616 8.03 -42.11 0.27
N ALA A 617 8.37 -41.97 -1.01
CA ALA A 617 8.00 -40.79 -1.80
C ALA A 617 6.49 -40.66 -2.01
N GLY A 618 5.77 -41.79 -2.20
CA GLY A 618 4.32 -41.81 -2.32
C GLY A 618 3.60 -41.41 -1.03
N ASN A 619 4.14 -41.73 0.14
CA ASN A 619 3.60 -41.28 1.43
C ASN A 619 3.72 -39.75 1.58
N ILE A 620 4.90 -39.22 1.28
CA ILE A 620 5.19 -37.78 1.34
C ILE A 620 4.33 -37.01 0.35
N LEU A 621 4.22 -37.50 -0.89
CA LEU A 621 3.39 -36.87 -1.91
C LEU A 621 1.91 -36.83 -1.50
N ARG A 622 1.36 -37.93 -0.98
CA ARG A 622 -0.03 -37.96 -0.49
C ARG A 622 -0.26 -36.94 0.63
N PHE A 623 0.62 -36.90 1.61
CA PHE A 623 0.55 -35.91 2.69
C PHE A 623 0.53 -34.47 2.16
N CYS A 624 1.44 -34.13 1.23
CA CYS A 624 1.49 -32.79 0.65
C CYS A 624 0.23 -32.49 -0.18
N GLN A 625 -0.32 -33.47 -0.88
CA GLN A 625 -1.56 -33.31 -1.63
C GLN A 625 -2.76 -33.06 -0.71
N ASP A 626 -2.85 -33.75 0.42
CA ASP A 626 -3.97 -33.62 1.35
C ASP A 626 -4.03 -32.23 2.00
N ILE A 627 -2.86 -31.58 2.16
CA ILE A 627 -2.77 -30.19 2.64
C ILE A 627 -3.16 -29.17 1.56
N LEU A 628 -2.91 -29.49 0.29
CA LEU A 628 -3.14 -28.60 -0.86
C LEU A 628 -4.52 -28.75 -1.50
N ALA A 629 -5.32 -29.71 -1.03
CA ALA A 629 -6.70 -29.95 -1.44
C ALA A 629 -7.66 -29.07 -0.63
#